data_AF-D4F2N1-F1
#
_entry.id   AF-D4F2N1-F1
#
_cell.length_a   1.000
_cell.length_b   1.000
_cell.length_c   1.000
_cell.angle_alpha   90.00
_cell.angle_beta   90.00
_cell.angle_gamma   90.00
#
_symmetry.space_group_name_H-M   'P 1'
#
loop_
_entity.id
_entity.type
_entity.pdbx_description
1 polymer ?
#
loop_
_entity_poly.entity_id
_entity_poly.type
_entity_poly.pdbx_seq_one_letter_code
_entity_poly.pdbx_strand_id
1 'polypeptide(L)' 'MFQLTYAYEARKPGVKEQNTKMAFNGTGVRDTARTLKIGINTVIRALKNSRRSE' A
#
# COMPACT_ATOMS: atom_id res chain seq x y z
N MET A 1 -19.12 4.13 16.29
CA MET A 1 -18.26 5.26 15.88
C MET A 1 -17.57 4.89 14.57
N PHE A 2 -17.69 5.69 13.51
CA PHE A 2 -17.03 5.46 12.21
C PHE A 2 -15.80 6.36 12.07
N GLN A 3 -14.71 5.85 11.49
CA GLN A 3 -13.49 6.60 11.21
C GLN A 3 -13.65 7.35 9.87
N LEU A 4 -13.89 8.66 9.92
CA LEU A 4 -14.07 9.52 8.73
C LEU A 4 -12.74 9.96 8.10
N THR A 5 -11.71 10.19 8.93
CA THR A 5 -10.40 10.67 8.49
C THR A 5 -9.29 9.74 8.99
N TYR A 6 -8.48 9.25 8.06
CA TYR A 6 -7.29 8.46 8.40
C TYR A 6 -6.10 9.39 8.51
N ALA A 7 -5.48 9.43 9.69
CA ALA A 7 -4.19 10.11 9.88
C ALA A 7 -3.05 9.41 9.14
N TYR A 8 -3.21 8.11 8.84
CA TYR A 8 -2.20 7.31 8.15
C TYR A 8 -2.67 6.96 6.73
N GLU A 9 -1.94 7.47 5.74
CA GLU A 9 -2.24 7.27 4.31
C GLU A 9 -2.40 5.79 3.94
N ALA A 10 -1.56 4.89 4.47
CA ALA A 10 -1.64 3.47 4.12
C ALA A 10 -2.88 2.73 4.65
N ARG A 11 -3.67 3.35 5.54
CA ARG A 11 -4.93 2.80 6.05
C ARG A 11 -6.16 3.34 5.33
N LYS A 12 -5.98 4.29 4.41
CA LYS A 12 -7.08 4.74 3.57
C LYS A 12 -7.58 3.59 2.69
N PRO A 13 -8.91 3.51 2.46
CA PRO A 13 -9.47 2.54 1.53
C PRO A 13 -8.83 2.69 0.15
N GLY A 14 -8.55 1.58 -0.53
CA GLY A 14 -7.94 1.57 -1.87
C GLY A 14 -6.41 1.64 -1.91
N VAL A 15 -5.73 2.11 -0.85
CA VAL A 15 -4.26 2.27 -0.87
C VAL A 15 -3.55 0.92 -0.89
N LYS A 16 -4.15 -0.11 -0.26
CA LYS A 16 -3.61 -1.48 -0.29
C LYS A 16 -3.66 -2.07 -1.71
N GLU A 17 -4.80 -1.97 -2.42
CA GLU A 17 -4.90 -2.43 -3.81
C GLU A 17 -3.95 -1.63 -4.71
N GLN A 18 -3.94 -0.29 -4.58
CA GLN A 18 -3.09 0.57 -5.39
C GLN A 18 -1.60 0.25 -5.23
N ASN A 19 -1.16 0.00 -4.00
CA ASN A 19 0.20 -0.41 -3.70
C ASN A 19 0.58 -1.73 -4.40
N THR A 20 -0.26 -2.76 -4.28
CA THR A 20 -0.02 -4.04 -4.97
C THR A 20 0.01 -3.86 -6.49
N LYS A 21 -0.97 -3.14 -7.05
CA LYS A 21 -1.07 -2.88 -8.50
C LYS A 21 0.15 -2.15 -9.03
N MET A 22 0.60 -1.09 -8.34
CA MET A 22 1.78 -0.34 -8.74
C MET A 22 3.04 -1.22 -8.74
N ALA A 23 3.26 -1.97 -7.67
CA ALA A 23 4.43 -2.85 -7.57
C ALA A 23 4.43 -3.97 -8.62
N PHE A 24 3.27 -4.57 -8.90
CA PHE A 24 3.14 -5.60 -9.95
C PHE A 24 3.28 -5.02 -11.37
N ASN A 25 2.89 -3.77 -11.58
CA ASN A 25 3.07 -3.07 -12.85
C ASN A 25 4.50 -2.55 -13.09
N GLY A 26 5.49 -3.04 -12.33
CA GLY A 26 6.91 -2.73 -12.55
C GLY A 26 7.38 -1.40 -11.98
N THR A 27 6.57 -0.63 -11.25
CA THR A 27 7.02 0.67 -10.68
C THR A 27 8.06 0.55 -9.57
N GLY A 28 8.35 -0.65 -9.05
CA GLY A 28 9.40 -0.85 -8.07
C GLY A 28 9.07 -0.30 -6.68
N VAL A 29 9.51 -1.01 -5.64
CA VAL A 29 9.07 -0.81 -4.24
C VAL A 29 9.31 0.62 -3.72
N ARG A 30 10.45 1.22 -4.05
CA ARG A 30 10.84 2.56 -3.57
C ARG A 30 9.99 3.66 -4.20
N ASP A 31 9.65 3.50 -5.47
CA ASP A 31 8.86 4.50 -6.19
C ASP A 31 7.38 4.45 -5.75
N THR A 32 6.84 3.25 -5.57
CA THR A 32 5.50 3.06 -4.99
C THR A 32 5.39 3.69 -3.61
N ALA A 33 6.40 3.51 -2.75
CA ALA A 33 6.45 4.12 -1.43
C ALA A 33 6.43 5.66 -1.49
N ARG A 34 7.18 6.26 -2.43
CA ARG A 34 7.24 7.71 -2.63
C ARG A 34 5.91 8.25 -3.17
N THR A 35 5.35 7.61 -4.18
CA THR A 35 4.09 8.03 -4.81
C THR A 35 2.91 7.96 -3.84
N LEU A 36 2.82 6.90 -3.05
CA LEU A 36 1.75 6.70 -2.07
C LEU A 36 2.01 7.40 -0.73
N LYS A 37 3.19 8.01 -0.54
CA LYS A 37 3.62 8.65 0.71
C LYS A 37 3.52 7.70 1.92
N ILE A 38 3.90 6.44 1.72
CA ILE A 38 3.91 5.39 2.75
C ILE A 38 5.32 4.84 2.96
N GLY A 39 5.56 4.24 4.13
CA GLY A 39 6.85 3.64 4.43
C GLY A 39 7.16 2.45 3.51
N ILE A 40 8.43 2.29 3.12
CA ILE A 40 8.92 1.16 2.30
C ILE A 40 8.57 -0.19 2.94
N ASN A 41 8.69 -0.30 4.26
CA ASN A 41 8.32 -1.51 4.99
C ASN A 41 6.83 -1.86 4.85
N THR A 42 5.96 -0.84 4.76
CA THR A 42 4.53 -1.01 4.53
C THR A 42 4.26 -1.58 3.14
N VAL A 43 4.98 -1.09 2.13
CA VAL A 43 4.94 -1.64 0.76
C VAL A 43 5.32 -3.11 0.76
N ILE A 44 6.50 -3.45 1.29
CA ILE A 44 7.00 -4.83 1.34
C ILE A 44 6.03 -5.74 2.09
N ARG A 45 5.48 -5.30 3.23
CA ARG A 45 4.54 -6.10 4.02
C ARG A 45 3.23 -6.34 3.27
N ALA A 46 2.71 -5.35 2.57
CA ALA A 46 1.52 -5.51 1.75
C ALA A 46 1.74 -6.54 0.62
N LEU A 47 2.90 -6.50 -0.04
CA LEU A 47 3.26 -7.47 -1.09
C LEU A 47 3.45 -8.90 -0.56
N LYS A 48 4.05 -9.05 0.64
CA LYS A 48 4.15 -10.37 1.29
C LYS A 48 2.77 -10.92 1.67
N ASN A 49 1.85 -10.04 2.05
CA ASN A 49 0.50 -10.43 2.47
C ASN A 49 -0.48 -10.59 1.29
N SER A 50 -0.21 -10.00 0.12
CA SER A 50 -1.10 -10.11 -1.05
C SER A 50 -1.14 -11.52 -1.63
N ARG A 51 -0.08 -12.32 -1.43
CA ARG A 51 -0.03 -13.74 -1.80
C ARG A 51 -0.77 -14.67 -0.82
N ARG A 52 -1.20 -14.16 0.34
CA ARG A 52 -1.89 -14.94 1.39
C ARG A 52 -3.41 -14.71 1.40
N SER A 53 -3.91 -13.82 0.54
CA SER A 53 -5.32 -13.47 0.47
C SER A 53 -6.05 -14.12 -0.72
N GLU A 54 -5.50 -15.22 -1.24
CA GLU A 54 -6.26 -16.21 -2.03
C GLU A 54 -6.78 -17.30 -1.10
#